data_AF-A0A531LMH6-F1
#
_entry.id   AF-A0A531LMH6-F1
#
_cell.length_a   1.000
_cell.length_b   1.000
_cell.length_c   1.000
_cell.angle_alpha   90.00
_cell.angle_beta   90.00
_cell.angle_gamma   90.00
#
_symmetry.space_group_name_H-M   'P 1'
#
loop_
_entity.id
_entity.type
_entity.pdbx_description
1 polymer ?
#
loop_
_entity_poly.entity_id
_entity_poly.type
_entity_poly.pdbx_seq_one_letter_code
_entity_poly.pdbx_strand_id
1 'polypeptide(L)'
;AWRATVAAESAAGKAFATIGAADSVTTFLHPGFHLVAYPVSKGSAFNLAAFTKGERIAEGWSGHADPAILSGAMRGTAPALARLVALAGPWTAFPIHTVEQQRWT
;
A
#
# COMPACT_ATOMS: atom_id res chain seq x y z
N ALA A 1 3.00 3.18 -7.03
CA ALA A 1 2.86 2.39 -5.79
C ALA A 1 2.78 3.34 -4.59
N TRP A 2 2.11 2.92 -3.54
CA TRP A 2 1.94 3.64 -2.27
C TRP A 2 2.59 2.83 -1.17
N ARG A 3 3.28 3.48 -0.23
CA ARG A 3 3.88 2.80 0.92
C ARG A 3 3.52 3.49 2.23
N ALA A 4 3.30 2.67 3.25
CA ALA A 4 3.21 3.08 4.64
C ALA A 4 3.80 1.96 5.51
N THR A 5 4.50 2.33 6.58
CA THR A 5 4.92 1.39 7.62
C THR A 5 4.13 1.69 8.87
N VAL A 6 3.42 0.69 9.38
CA VAL A 6 2.56 0.81 10.55
C VAL A 6 3.08 -0.07 11.67
N ALA A 7 3.16 0.46 12.88
CA ALA A 7 3.55 -0.33 14.03
C ALA A 7 2.39 -1.28 14.43
N ALA A 8 2.71 -2.47 14.97
CA ALA A 8 1.74 -3.54 15.18
C ALA A 8 0.69 -3.26 16.28
N GLU A 9 1.09 -2.50 17.30
CA GLU A 9 0.28 -1.97 18.41
C GLU A 9 -0.64 -0.79 18.03
N SER A 10 -0.39 -0.13 16.90
CA SER A 10 -1.09 1.07 16.44
C SER A 10 -2.52 0.74 16.03
N ALA A 11 -3.35 1.78 15.84
CA ALA A 11 -4.71 1.58 15.35
C ALA A 11 -4.75 0.87 13.99
N ALA A 12 -3.79 1.17 13.10
CA ALA A 12 -3.65 0.52 11.80
C ALA A 12 -3.14 -0.93 11.93
N GLY A 13 -2.15 -1.19 12.78
CA GLY A 13 -1.65 -2.53 13.06
C GLY A 13 -2.74 -3.47 13.60
N LYS A 14 -3.52 -2.97 14.57
CA LYS A 14 -4.70 -3.66 15.09
C LYS A 14 -5.78 -3.87 14.03
N ALA A 15 -6.00 -2.90 13.14
CA ALA A 15 -6.93 -3.04 12.02
C ALA A 15 -6.47 -4.13 11.03
N PHE A 16 -5.17 -4.23 10.75
CA PHE A 16 -4.63 -5.26 9.89
C PHE A 16 -4.80 -6.65 10.52
N ALA A 17 -4.56 -6.79 11.83
CA ALA A 17 -4.71 -8.05 12.55
C ALA A 17 -6.13 -8.64 12.52
N THR A 18 -7.17 -7.84 12.21
CA THR A 18 -8.54 -8.35 12.05
C THR A 18 -8.84 -8.90 10.66
N ILE A 19 -7.99 -8.65 9.66
CA ILE A 19 -8.22 -9.02 8.25
C ILE A 19 -7.04 -9.74 7.58
N GLY A 20 -5.92 -9.92 8.29
CA GLY A 20 -4.71 -10.58 7.80
C GLY A 20 -4.01 -11.36 8.91
N ALA A 21 -2.90 -12.00 8.56
CA ALA A 21 -2.07 -12.76 9.48
C ALA A 21 -0.79 -11.99 9.83
N ALA A 22 -0.47 -11.90 11.13
CA ALA A 22 0.63 -11.08 11.64
C ALA A 22 2.03 -11.64 11.32
N ASP A 23 2.12 -12.91 10.96
CA ASP A 23 3.37 -13.64 10.68
C ASP A 23 3.55 -13.97 9.19
N SER A 24 2.66 -13.47 8.34
CA SER A 24 2.56 -13.87 6.93
C SER A 24 2.50 -12.67 5.99
N VAL A 25 2.96 -12.87 4.76
CA VAL A 25 2.67 -11.93 3.68
C VAL A 25 1.21 -12.10 3.28
N THR A 26 0.41 -11.04 3.41
CA THR A 26 -1.01 -11.02 3.04
C THR A 26 -1.20 -10.11 1.84
N THR A 27 -1.88 -10.61 0.79
CA THR A 27 -2.21 -9.83 -0.41
C THR A 27 -3.72 -9.73 -0.57
N PHE A 28 -4.22 -8.50 -0.71
CA PHE A 28 -5.61 -8.21 -1.05
C PHE A 28 -5.69 -7.83 -2.54
N LEU A 29 -6.58 -8.50 -3.28
CA LEU A 29 -6.75 -8.32 -4.72
C LEU A 29 -8.10 -7.66 -5.04
N HIS A 30 -8.08 -6.65 -5.89
CA HIS A 30 -9.26 -5.93 -6.36
C HIS A 30 -9.05 -5.47 -7.83
N PRO A 31 -10.09 -5.31 -8.66
CA PRO A 31 -9.92 -4.87 -10.05
C PRO A 31 -9.24 -3.49 -10.22
N GLY A 32 -9.30 -2.64 -9.19
CA GLY A 32 -8.72 -1.30 -9.17
C GLY A 32 -7.35 -1.19 -8.47
N PHE A 33 -6.99 -2.16 -7.62
CA PHE A 33 -5.73 -2.14 -6.88
C PHE A 33 -5.32 -3.52 -6.39
N HIS A 34 -4.06 -3.67 -6.00
CA HIS A 34 -3.67 -4.71 -5.04
C HIS A 34 -2.90 -4.09 -3.87
N LEU A 35 -3.08 -4.65 -2.68
CA LEU A 35 -2.38 -4.25 -1.46
C LEU A 35 -1.62 -5.46 -0.92
N VAL A 36 -0.33 -5.30 -0.68
CA VAL A 36 0.51 -6.31 -0.03
C VAL A 36 0.90 -5.79 1.36
N ALA A 37 0.64 -6.59 2.38
CA ALA A 37 1.02 -6.34 3.77
C ALA A 37 1.97 -7.44 4.24
N TYR A 38 3.08 -7.07 4.89
CA TYR A 38 4.03 -8.05 5.41
C TYR A 38 4.72 -7.57 6.68
N PRO A 39 5.00 -8.48 7.63
CA PRO A 39 5.73 -8.14 8.84
C PRO A 39 7.17 -7.73 8.52
N VAL A 40 7.64 -6.71 9.21
CA VAL A 40 9.02 -6.25 9.23
C VAL A 40 9.45 -6.08 10.69
N SER A 41 10.73 -5.76 10.94
CA SER A 41 11.22 -5.46 12.28
C SER A 41 10.90 -6.56 13.32
N LYS A 42 11.03 -7.83 12.92
CA LYS A 42 10.68 -9.00 13.75
C LYS A 42 9.21 -9.02 14.21
N GLY A 43 8.30 -8.50 13.38
CA GLY A 43 6.86 -8.50 13.64
C GLY A 43 6.35 -7.30 14.45
N SER A 44 7.22 -6.36 14.85
CA SER A 44 6.78 -5.15 15.55
C SER A 44 6.14 -4.10 14.64
N ALA A 45 6.24 -4.28 13.32
CA ALA A 45 5.63 -3.40 12.33
C ALA A 45 5.24 -4.18 11.07
N PHE A 46 4.33 -3.60 10.29
CA PHE A 46 3.92 -4.09 8.98
C PHE A 46 4.26 -3.04 7.92
N ASN A 47 4.89 -3.48 6.83
CA ASN A 47 4.98 -2.65 5.64
C ASN A 47 3.76 -2.92 4.75
N LEU A 48 3.10 -1.84 4.31
CA LEU A 48 1.96 -1.87 3.42
C LEU A 48 2.37 -1.26 2.08
N ALA A 49 2.14 -2.00 1.00
CA ALA A 49 2.41 -1.58 -0.37
C ALA A 49 1.16 -1.69 -1.23
N ALA A 50 0.56 -0.56 -1.61
CA ALA A 50 -0.61 -0.52 -2.48
C ALA A 50 -0.22 -0.15 -3.92
N PHE A 51 -0.90 -0.73 -4.89
CA PHE A 51 -0.68 -0.48 -6.30
C PHE A 51 -2.03 -0.21 -6.93
N THR A 52 -2.25 1.04 -7.33
CA THR A 52 -3.45 1.48 -8.01
C THR A 52 -3.16 1.64 -9.49
N LYS A 53 -4.18 1.49 -10.35
CA LYS A 53 -4.09 2.01 -11.72
C LYS A 53 -3.95 3.54 -11.61
N GLY A 54 -2.98 4.11 -12.32
CA GLY A 54 -2.77 5.56 -12.35
C GLY A 54 -2.35 5.99 -13.74
N GLU A 55 -2.89 7.10 -14.21
CA GLU A 55 -2.21 7.93 -15.19
C GLU A 55 -0.92 8.47 -14.56
N ARG A 56 0.08 8.69 -15.41
CA ARG A 56 1.45 9.08 -15.08
C ARG A 56 1.45 10.04 -13.89
N ILE A 57 1.81 9.53 -12.69
CA ILE A 57 2.08 10.38 -11.52
C ILE A 57 3.10 11.40 -12.03
N ALA A 58 2.74 12.69 -12.00
CA ALA A 58 3.57 13.76 -12.54
C ALA A 58 5.02 13.56 -12.09
N GLU A 59 5.98 13.88 -12.96
CA GLU A 59 7.44 13.68 -12.79
C GLU A 59 8.06 14.39 -11.57
N GLY A 60 7.24 14.90 -10.64
CA GLY A 60 7.64 15.32 -9.31
C GLY A 60 8.05 14.12 -8.47
N TRP A 61 9.30 14.16 -8.01
CA TRP A 61 9.84 13.19 -7.06
C TRP A 61 8.90 13.02 -5.86
N SER A 62 8.81 11.77 -5.40
CA SER A 62 8.11 11.29 -4.20
C SER A 62 7.81 12.38 -3.17
N GLY A 63 6.53 12.66 -2.92
CA GLY A 63 6.18 13.49 -1.77
C GLY A 63 4.69 13.76 -1.58
N HIS A 64 3.95 14.09 -2.63
CA HIS A 64 2.59 14.62 -2.48
C HIS A 64 1.63 14.11 -3.56
N ALA A 65 1.55 12.79 -3.74
CA ALA A 65 0.42 12.26 -4.50
C ALA A 65 -0.85 12.44 -3.66
N ASP A 66 -1.92 12.94 -4.29
CA ASP A 66 -3.19 13.17 -3.64
C ASP A 66 -3.71 11.87 -2.96
N PRO A 67 -3.88 11.85 -1.62
CA PRO A 67 -4.43 10.70 -0.89
C PRO A 67 -5.82 10.27 -1.39
N ALA A 68 -6.54 11.14 -2.09
CA ALA A 68 -7.81 10.81 -2.72
C ALA A 68 -7.66 9.76 -3.84
N ILE A 69 -6.49 9.62 -4.47
CA ILE A 69 -6.25 8.60 -5.50
C ILE A 69 -6.32 7.20 -4.87
N LEU A 70 -5.61 6.99 -3.76
CA LEU A 70 -5.65 5.72 -3.04
C LEU A 70 -7.06 5.45 -2.48
N SER A 71 -7.66 6.46 -1.85
CA SER A 71 -9.03 6.35 -1.30
C SER A 71 -10.07 6.04 -2.37
N GLY A 72 -9.94 6.64 -3.56
CA GLY A 72 -10.81 6.39 -4.70
C GLY A 72 -10.66 4.98 -5.27
N ALA A 73 -9.45 4.45 -5.32
CA ALA A 73 -9.19 3.07 -5.76
C ALA A 73 -9.80 2.03 -4.82
N MET A 74 -9.99 2.37 -3.53
CA MET A 74 -10.60 1.50 -2.51
C MET A 74 -12.14 1.44 -2.56
N ARG A 75 -12.80 2.24 -3.41
CA ARG A 75 -14.27 2.19 -3.53
C ARG A 75 -14.74 0.78 -3.89
N GLY A 76 -15.75 0.29 -3.18
CA GLY A 76 -16.30 -1.05 -3.38
C GLY A 76 -15.52 -2.18 -2.70
N THR A 77 -14.44 -1.87 -1.97
CA THR A 77 -13.73 -2.88 -1.16
C THR A 77 -14.42 -3.14 0.18
N ALA A 78 -14.01 -4.21 0.87
CA ALA A 78 -14.54 -4.54 2.19
C ALA A 78 -14.28 -3.40 3.20
N PRO A 79 -15.26 -3.01 4.04
CA PRO A 79 -15.12 -1.88 4.96
C PRO A 79 -13.89 -1.95 5.87
N ALA A 80 -13.51 -3.15 6.30
CA ALA A 80 -12.34 -3.36 7.15
C ALA A 80 -11.02 -3.04 6.43
N LEU A 81 -10.92 -3.35 5.12
CA LEU A 81 -9.75 -3.01 4.30
C LEU A 81 -9.67 -1.50 4.03
N ALA A 82 -10.81 -0.86 3.73
CA ALA A 82 -10.87 0.60 3.60
C ALA A 82 -10.44 1.31 4.90
N ARG A 83 -10.90 0.79 6.05
CA ARG A 83 -10.50 1.29 7.38
C ARG A 83 -9.01 1.15 7.64
N LEU A 84 -8.40 0.01 7.30
CA LEU A 84 -6.94 -0.17 7.42
C LEU A 84 -6.19 0.89 6.63
N VAL A 85 -6.56 1.09 5.36
CA VAL A 85 -5.86 2.04 4.47
C VAL A 85 -5.98 3.48 4.97
N ALA A 86 -7.14 3.87 5.50
CA ALA A 86 -7.35 5.18 6.10
C ALA A 86 -6.48 5.40 7.35
N LEU A 87 -6.35 4.39 8.21
CA LEU A 87 -5.56 4.46 9.45
C LEU A 87 -4.05 4.39 9.20
N ALA A 88 -3.61 3.77 8.11
CA ALA A 88 -2.21 3.57 7.80
C ALA A 88 -1.48 4.82 7.31
N GLY A 89 -2.20 5.87 6.91
CA GLY A 89 -1.59 7.12 6.48
C GLY A 89 -0.67 7.74 7.55
N PRO A 90 0.33 8.54 7.15
CA PRO A 90 0.54 9.08 5.82
C PRO A 90 1.11 8.06 4.82
N TRP A 91 0.70 8.17 3.56
CA TRP A 91 1.18 7.33 2.46
C TRP A 91 2.19 8.08 1.61
N THR A 92 3.30 7.43 1.28
CA THR A 92 4.25 7.94 0.29
C THR A 92 4.01 7.27 -1.06
N ALA A 93 3.87 8.07 -2.11
CA ALA A 93 3.74 7.55 -3.47
C ALA A 93 5.10 7.48 -4.18
N PHE A 94 5.32 6.35 -4.85
CA PHE A 94 6.47 6.06 -5.69
C PHE A 94 5.98 5.69 -7.09
N PRO A 95 6.30 6.48 -8.13
CA PRO A 95 6.10 6.06 -9.51
C PRO A 95 6.84 4.74 -9.79
N ILE A 96 6.18 3.82 -10.50
CA ILE A 96 6.82 2.57 -10.94
C ILE A 96 7.16 2.74 -12.41
N HIS A 97 8.46 2.83 -12.70
CA HIS A 97 8.98 2.93 -14.05
C HIS A 97 9.37 1.53 -14.55
N THR A 98 9.18 1.31 -15.84
CA THR A 98 9.72 0.15 -16.53
C THR A 98 10.85 0.63 -17.43
N VAL A 99 11.97 -0.08 -17.44
CA VAL A 99 13.08 0.15 -18.38
C VAL A 99 12.99 -0.91 -19.48
N GLU A 100 13.22 -0.51 -20.73
CA GLU A 100 13.35 -1.49 -21.81
C GLU A 100 14.55 -2.40 -21.55
N GLN A 101 14.31 -3.71 -21.54
CA GLN A 101 15.40 -4.68 -21.35
C GLN A 101 16.21 -4.80 -22.64
N GLN A 102 17.34 -4.08 -22.70
CA GLN A 102 18.38 -4.33 -23.69
C GLN A 102 19.46 -5.25 -23.10
N ARG A 103 20.10 -6.06 -23.94
CA ARG A 103 21.23 -6.89 -23.50
C ARG A 103 22.37 -5.97 -23.06
N TRP A 104 22.95 -6.25 -21.90
CA TRP A 104 24.22 -5.67 -21.51
C TRP A 104 25.28 -6.30 -22.42
N THR A 105 25.76 -5.56 -23.43
CA THR A 105 26.89 -5.97 -24.28
C THR A 105 28.20 -5.62 -23.63
#